data_AF-H3B2Y6-F1
#
_entry.id   AF-H3B2Y6-F1
#
_cell.length_a   1.000
_cell.length_b   1.000
_cell.length_c   1.000
_cell.angle_alpha   90.00
_cell.angle_beta   90.00
_cell.angle_gamma   90.00
#
_symmetry.space_group_name_H-M   'P 1'
#
loop_
_entity.id
_entity.type
_entity.pdbx_description
1 polymer ?
#
loop_
_entity_poly.entity_id
_entity_poly.type
_entity_poly.pdbx_seq_one_letter_code
_entity_poly.pdbx_strand_id
1 'polypeptide(L)'
;ALKMAEEPHYLTWSIETVAEWIKNLGFPQYMACFTENKINGRKLIYVNGSHLPQLGITDFEHIKIISSEVRELLGIEKIPWNRSISLRHRDNLGLYLEEKGWTGEKADALTYQEFLTTLEA
;
A
#
# COMPACT_ATOMS: atom_id res chain seq x y z
N ALA A 1 9.52 -14.39 -4.59
CA ALA A 1 8.85 -15.66 -4.25
C ALA A 1 7.38 -15.55 -4.65
N LEU A 2 6.87 -16.50 -5.45
CA LEU A 2 5.46 -16.62 -5.82
C LEU A 2 4.58 -16.68 -4.55
N LYS A 3 3.89 -15.59 -4.22
CA LYS A 3 2.99 -15.52 -3.06
C LYS A 3 1.78 -14.64 -3.38
N MET A 4 1.00 -15.02 -4.37
CA MET A 4 -0.33 -14.44 -4.60
C MET A 4 -1.19 -15.54 -5.22
N ALA A 5 -1.53 -16.57 -4.45
CA ALA A 5 -2.50 -17.59 -4.85
C ALA A 5 -3.95 -17.13 -4.57
N GLU A 6 -4.11 -16.18 -3.64
CA GLU A 6 -5.38 -15.62 -3.19
C GLU A 6 -5.22 -14.11 -3.03
N GLU A 7 -6.28 -13.35 -3.33
CA GLU A 7 -6.25 -11.89 -3.24
C GLU A 7 -5.96 -11.45 -1.79
N PRO A 8 -5.09 -10.46 -1.55
CA PRO A 8 -4.72 -10.12 -0.20
C PRO A 8 -5.93 -9.59 0.56
N HIS A 9 -6.17 -10.13 1.74
CA HIS A 9 -7.31 -9.74 2.59
C HIS A 9 -7.35 -8.24 2.88
N TYR A 10 -6.21 -7.55 2.90
CA TYR A 10 -6.20 -6.10 3.10
C TYR A 10 -6.88 -5.33 1.96
N LEU A 11 -6.99 -5.86 0.74
CA LEU A 11 -7.64 -5.13 -0.37
C LEU A 11 -9.14 -4.92 -0.16
N THR A 12 -9.79 -5.74 0.67
CA THR A 12 -11.20 -5.61 1.01
C THR A 12 -11.44 -4.77 2.27
N TRP A 13 -10.38 -4.25 2.90
CA TRP A 13 -10.51 -3.42 4.09
C TRP A 13 -11.27 -2.13 3.79
N SER A 14 -12.30 -1.88 4.59
CA SER A 14 -12.99 -0.60 4.61
C SER A 14 -12.11 0.48 5.24
N ILE A 15 -12.57 1.72 5.15
CA ILE A 15 -11.90 2.87 5.73
C ILE A 15 -11.80 2.72 7.27
N GLU A 16 -12.85 2.19 7.89
CA GLU A 16 -12.94 1.93 9.33
C GLU A 16 -11.97 0.83 9.75
N THR A 17 -11.86 -0.25 8.97
CA THR A 17 -10.89 -1.32 9.24
C THR A 17 -9.46 -0.81 9.16
N VAL A 18 -9.14 0.05 8.18
CA VAL A 18 -7.81 0.69 8.10
C VAL A 18 -7.54 1.58 9.31
N ALA A 19 -8.52 2.40 9.72
CA ALA A 19 -8.37 3.26 10.88
C ALA A 19 -8.16 2.46 12.18
N GLU A 20 -8.91 1.37 12.38
CA GLU A 20 -8.74 0.49 13.53
C GLU A 20 -7.37 -0.22 13.49
N TRP A 21 -6.88 -0.60 12.31
CA TRP A 21 -5.52 -1.11 12.15
C TRP A 21 -4.47 -0.09 12.61
N ILE A 22 -4.57 1.19 12.21
CA ILE A 22 -3.66 2.26 12.65
C ILE A 22 -3.71 2.45 14.18
N LYS A 23 -4.90 2.36 14.79
CA LYS A 23 -5.03 2.37 16.25
C LYS A 23 -4.33 1.18 16.90
N ASN A 24 -4.48 -0.02 16.34
CA ASN A 24 -3.83 -1.23 16.86
C ASN A 24 -2.30 -1.22 16.70
N LEU A 25 -1.76 -0.45 15.75
CA LEU A 25 -0.33 -0.14 15.66
C LEU A 25 0.18 0.78 16.79
N GLY A 26 -0.71 1.30 17.63
CA GLY A 26 -0.36 2.23 18.71
C GLY A 26 -0.52 3.71 18.35
N PHE A 27 -1.21 4.02 17.24
CA PHE A 27 -1.42 5.40 16.78
C PHE A 27 -2.91 5.82 16.70
N PRO A 28 -3.70 5.67 17.78
CA PRO A 28 -5.12 6.05 17.78
C PRO A 28 -5.37 7.51 17.38
N GLN A 29 -4.43 8.41 17.66
CA GLN A 29 -4.50 9.82 17.29
C GLN A 29 -4.56 10.06 15.76
N TYR A 30 -4.11 9.10 14.95
CA TYR A 30 -4.09 9.23 13.49
C TYR A 30 -5.26 8.56 12.80
N MET A 31 -6.20 7.94 13.54
CA MET A 31 -7.39 7.34 12.93
C MET A 31 -8.15 8.33 12.05
N ALA A 32 -8.37 9.55 12.54
CA ALA A 32 -9.06 10.61 11.81
C ALA A 32 -8.34 10.97 10.49
N CYS A 33 -7.00 10.99 10.49
CA CYS A 33 -6.22 11.24 9.29
C CYS A 33 -6.52 10.22 8.19
N PHE A 34 -6.74 8.95 8.53
CA PHE A 34 -7.05 7.91 7.55
C PHE A 34 -8.54 7.91 7.14
N THR A 35 -9.45 8.17 8.08
CA THR A 35 -10.90 8.19 7.79
C THR A 35 -11.30 9.40 6.94
N GLU A 36 -10.86 10.60 7.30
CA GLU A 36 -11.19 11.85 6.61
C GLU A 36 -10.63 11.87 5.18
N ASN A 37 -9.44 11.29 4.97
CA ASN A 37 -8.82 11.15 3.65
C ASN A 37 -9.30 9.91 2.87
N LYS A 38 -10.28 9.16 3.41
CA LYS A 38 -10.91 7.99 2.77
C LYS A 38 -9.89 6.96 2.31
N ILE A 39 -8.92 6.65 3.18
CA ILE A 39 -7.90 5.62 2.93
C ILE A 39 -8.50 4.25 3.26
N ASN A 40 -8.83 3.50 2.21
CA ASN A 40 -9.23 2.10 2.33
C ASN A 40 -8.03 1.18 2.06
N GLY A 41 -8.24 -0.13 2.17
CA GLY A 41 -7.19 -1.12 2.00
C GLY A 41 -6.44 -1.04 0.66
N ARG A 42 -7.16 -0.75 -0.43
CA ARG A 42 -6.59 -0.57 -1.78
C ARG A 42 -5.68 0.64 -1.88
N LYS A 43 -5.97 1.70 -1.10
CA LYS A 43 -5.18 2.94 -1.10
C LYS A 43 -3.92 2.88 -0.24
N LEU A 44 -3.73 1.83 0.56
CA LEU A 44 -2.55 1.68 1.41
C LEU A 44 -1.24 1.68 0.61
N ILE A 45 -1.25 1.25 -0.65
CA ILE A 45 -0.07 1.29 -1.54
C ILE A 45 0.49 2.71 -1.75
N TYR A 46 -0.36 3.73 -1.59
CA TYR A 46 0.01 5.14 -1.69
C TYR A 46 0.48 5.72 -0.34
N VAL A 47 0.23 5.06 0.79
CA VAL A 47 0.65 5.56 2.10
C VAL A 47 2.15 5.31 2.28
N ASN A 48 2.96 6.36 2.10
CA ASN A 48 4.41 6.31 2.22
C ASN A 48 4.97 7.54 2.96
N GLY A 49 6.29 7.59 3.13
CA GLY A 49 6.96 8.66 3.88
C GLY A 49 6.73 10.08 3.34
N SER A 50 6.39 10.24 2.06
CA SER A 50 6.06 11.55 1.46
C SER A 50 4.57 11.90 1.54
N HIS A 51 3.68 10.90 1.62
CA HIS A 51 2.23 11.13 1.70
C HIS A 51 1.73 11.27 3.13
N LEU A 52 2.38 10.63 4.12
CA LEU A 52 2.00 10.73 5.53
C LEU A 52 1.98 12.18 6.06
N PRO A 53 2.95 13.05 5.75
CA PRO A 53 2.88 14.47 6.11
C PRO A 53 1.66 15.19 5.51
N GLN A 54 1.25 14.83 4.30
CA GLN A 54 0.09 15.43 3.63
C GLN A 54 -1.24 14.98 4.26
N LEU A 55 -1.25 13.81 4.92
CA LEU A 55 -2.36 13.32 5.74
C LEU A 55 -2.42 13.96 7.14
N GLY A 56 -1.43 14.78 7.51
CA GLY A 56 -1.31 15.40 8.84
C GLY A 56 -0.40 14.65 9.82
N ILE A 57 0.32 13.62 9.35
CA ILE A 57 1.26 12.84 10.17
C ILE A 57 2.68 13.36 9.89
N THR A 58 3.14 14.30 10.73
CA THR A 58 4.40 15.02 10.54
C THR A 58 5.54 14.54 11.44
N ASP A 59 5.25 13.71 12.45
CA ASP A 59 6.28 13.14 13.33
C ASP A 59 7.11 12.10 12.57
N PHE A 60 8.42 12.32 12.53
CA PHE A 60 9.35 11.50 11.75
C PHE A 60 9.43 10.04 12.20
N GLU A 61 9.37 9.77 13.51
CA GLU A 61 9.43 8.40 14.03
C GLU A 61 8.11 7.69 13.75
N HIS A 62 6.98 8.38 13.87
CA HIS A 62 5.68 7.82 13.48
C HIS A 62 5.64 7.51 11.98
N ILE A 63 6.17 8.42 11.14
CA ILE A 63 6.26 8.20 9.69
C ILE A 63 7.06 6.93 9.38
N LYS A 64 8.21 6.72 10.04
CA LYS A 64 9.03 5.52 9.85
C LYS A 64 8.27 4.25 10.20
N ILE A 65 7.64 4.22 11.36
CA ILE A 65 6.92 3.04 11.86
C ILE A 65 5.75 2.72 10.93
N ILE A 66 4.87 3.68 10.68
CA ILE A 66 3.69 3.48 9.81
C ILE A 66 4.12 3.08 8.40
N SER A 67 5.15 3.74 7.83
CA SER A 67 5.67 3.36 6.51
C SER A 67 6.30 1.97 6.49
N SER A 68 6.77 1.44 7.63
CA SER A 68 7.26 0.06 7.73
C SER A 68 6.13 -0.94 7.80
N GLU A 69 5.16 -0.70 8.68
CA GLU A 69 3.98 -1.55 8.85
C GLU A 69 3.17 -1.65 7.55
N VAL A 70 3.02 -0.55 6.80
CA VAL A 70 2.39 -0.58 5.47
C VAL A 70 3.17 -1.48 4.50
N ARG A 71 4.51 -1.39 4.48
CA ARG A 71 5.32 -2.23 3.59
C ARG A 71 5.22 -3.71 3.95
N GLU A 72 5.21 -4.02 5.25
CA GLU A 72 5.07 -5.38 5.75
C GLU A 72 3.69 -5.95 5.44
N LEU A 73 2.62 -5.18 5.66
CA LEU A 73 1.26 -5.58 5.33
C LEU A 73 1.08 -5.89 3.83
N LEU A 74 1.63 -5.03 2.97
CA LEU A 74 1.55 -5.18 1.51
C LEU A 74 2.52 -6.23 0.95
N GLY A 75 3.50 -6.68 1.76
CA GLY A 75 4.56 -7.59 1.32
C GLY A 75 5.48 -7.00 0.25
N ILE A 76 5.53 -5.66 0.12
CA ILE A 76 6.35 -4.98 -0.88
C ILE A 76 7.78 -4.79 -0.38
N GLU A 77 8.74 -4.93 -1.30
CA GLU A 77 10.14 -4.76 -0.94
C GLU A 77 10.48 -3.30 -0.61
N LYS A 78 11.32 -3.10 0.40
CA LYS A 78 11.91 -1.80 0.66
C LYS A 78 12.86 -1.45 -0.49
N ILE A 79 12.59 -0.34 -1.17
CA ILE A 79 13.47 0.20 -2.20
C ILE A 79 14.81 0.59 -1.55
N PRO A 80 15.94 0.00 -1.95
CA PRO A 80 17.23 0.36 -1.41
C PRO A 80 17.70 1.69 -2.00
N TRP A 81 18.50 2.44 -1.24
CA TRP A 81 18.98 3.77 -1.64
C TRP A 81 19.88 3.74 -2.89
N ASN A 82 20.50 2.59 -3.18
CA ASN A 82 21.40 2.37 -4.31
C ASN A 82 20.71 1.70 -5.52
N ARG A 83 19.36 1.68 -5.57
CA ARG A 83 18.63 1.17 -6.73
C ARG A 83 18.92 2.03 -7.96
N SER A 84 19.19 1.38 -9.09
CA SER A 84 19.39 2.09 -10.35
C SER A 84 18.11 2.83 -10.77
N ILE A 85 18.26 4.07 -11.21
CA ILE A 85 17.17 4.89 -11.78
C ILE A 85 16.63 4.32 -13.10
N SER A 86 17.36 3.40 -13.74
CA SER A 86 16.90 2.71 -14.96
C SER A 86 15.88 1.60 -14.68
N LEU A 87 15.78 1.14 -13.44
CA LEU A 87 14.81 0.13 -13.04
C LEU A 87 13.45 0.78 -12.77
N ARG A 88 12.38 -0.02 -12.88
CA ARG A 88 11.03 0.40 -12.47
C ARG A 88 11.03 0.87 -11.01
N HIS A 89 10.15 1.82 -10.68
CA HIS A 89 10.10 2.48 -9.35
C HIS A 89 9.64 1.54 -8.23
N ARG A 90 8.93 0.44 -8.54
CA ARG A 90 8.55 -0.61 -7.58
C ARG A 90 8.87 -2.01 -8.10
N ASP A 91 8.70 -3.00 -7.22
CA ASP A 91 8.65 -4.42 -7.55
C ASP A 91 7.35 -4.77 -8.30
N ASN A 92 7.30 -5.96 -8.92
CA ASN A 92 6.12 -6.40 -9.68
C ASN A 92 4.86 -6.43 -8.79
N LEU A 93 5.00 -6.78 -7.50
CA LEU A 93 3.87 -6.74 -6.57
C LEU A 93 3.41 -5.31 -6.30
N GLY A 94 4.32 -4.38 -6.04
CA GLY A 94 3.98 -2.97 -5.85
C GLY A 94 3.30 -2.35 -7.07
N LEU A 95 3.75 -2.68 -8.29
CA LEU A 95 3.12 -2.21 -9.52
C LEU A 95 1.70 -2.77 -9.71
N TYR A 96 1.51 -4.07 -9.45
CA TYR A 96 0.18 -4.69 -9.44
C TYR A 96 -0.76 -4.01 -8.43
N LEU A 97 -0.26 -3.74 -7.22
CA LEU A 97 -1.04 -3.09 -6.18
C LEU A 97 -1.36 -1.62 -6.51
N GLU A 98 -0.51 -0.93 -7.27
CA GLU A 98 -0.82 0.41 -7.78
C GLU A 98 -2.01 0.38 -8.76
N GLU A 99 -2.05 -0.58 -9.67
CA GLU A 99 -3.20 -0.77 -10.58
C GLU A 99 -4.48 -1.15 -9.83
N LYS A 100 -4.37 -2.08 -8.86
CA LYS A 100 -5.45 -2.43 -7.94
C LYS A 100 -5.85 -1.27 -7.02
N GLY A 101 -5.03 -0.24 -6.86
CA GLY A 101 -5.37 0.91 -6.02
C GLY A 101 -6.58 1.70 -6.55
N TRP A 102 -6.83 1.64 -7.85
CA TRP A 102 -7.97 2.30 -8.50
C TRP A 102 -9.23 1.45 -8.40
N THR A 103 -10.40 2.11 -8.35
CA THR A 103 -11.70 1.43 -8.40
C THR A 103 -12.15 1.31 -9.85
N GLY A 104 -12.64 0.14 -10.25
CA GLY A 104 -13.23 -0.08 -11.57
C GLY A 104 -13.16 -1.53 -12.01
N GLU A 105 -14.03 -1.92 -12.94
CA GLU A 105 -14.18 -3.31 -13.40
C GLU A 105 -12.84 -3.94 -13.83
N LYS A 106 -12.00 -3.19 -14.54
CA LYS A 106 -10.67 -3.65 -14.96
C LYS A 106 -9.73 -3.92 -13.78
N ALA A 107 -9.67 -2.99 -12.83
CA ALA A 107 -8.82 -3.14 -11.66
C ALA A 107 -9.33 -4.27 -10.75
N ASP A 108 -10.65 -4.45 -10.67
CA ASP A 108 -11.26 -5.51 -9.86
C ASP A 108 -11.03 -6.89 -10.46
N ALA A 109 -11.18 -7.04 -11.78
CA ALA A 109 -10.95 -8.29 -12.49
C ALA A 109 -9.46 -8.68 -12.60
N LEU A 110 -8.54 -7.72 -12.55
CA LEU A 110 -7.11 -7.96 -12.76
C LEU A 110 -6.56 -8.98 -11.75
N THR A 111 -6.02 -10.08 -12.25
CA THR A 111 -5.29 -11.04 -11.40
C THR A 111 -3.80 -10.79 -11.46
N TYR A 112 -3.07 -11.24 -10.43
CA TYR A 112 -1.61 -11.10 -10.41
C TYR A 112 -0.92 -11.84 -11.58
N GLN A 113 -1.47 -12.97 -12.02
CA GLN A 113 -0.93 -13.76 -13.14
C GLN A 113 -1.11 -13.05 -14.49
N GLU A 114 -2.29 -12.47 -14.73
CA GLU A 114 -2.55 -11.66 -15.92
C GLU A 114 -1.64 -10.42 -15.96
N PHE A 115 -1.44 -9.79 -14.79
CA PHE A 115 -0.52 -8.66 -14.66
C PHE A 115 0.93 -9.03 -15.01
N LEU A 116 1.44 -10.16 -14.49
CA LEU A 116 2.78 -10.65 -14.83
C LEU A 116 2.93 -10.95 -16.33
N THR A 117 1.92 -11.57 -16.94
CA THR A 117 1.91 -11.86 -18.38
C THR A 117 1.99 -10.56 -19.19
N THR A 118 1.31 -9.51 -18.75
CA THR A 118 1.33 -8.19 -19.39
C THR A 118 2.68 -7.48 -19.24
N LEU A 119 3.38 -7.70 -18.13
CA LEU A 119 4.71 -7.11 -17.91
C LEU A 119 5.83 -7.76 -18.73
N GLU A 120 5.63 -9.00 -19.16
CA GLU A 120 6.59 -9.81 -19.93
C GLU A 120 6.39 -9.70 -21.45
N ALA A 121 5.22 -9.21 -21.89
CA ALA A 121 4.88 -8.93 -23.29
C ALA A 121 5.52 -7.64 -23.81
#